data_AF-A0A654TZ69-F1
#
_entry.id   AF-A0A654TZ69-F1
#
_cell.length_a   1.000
_cell.length_b   1.000
_cell.length_c   1.000
_cell.angle_alpha   90.00
_cell.angle_beta   90.00
_cell.angle_gamma   90.00
#
_symmetry.space_group_name_H-M   'P 1'
#
loop_
_entity.id
_entity.type
_entity.pdbx_description
1 polymer ?
#
loop_
_entity_poly.entity_id
_entity_poly.type
_entity_poly.pdbx_seq_one_letter_code
_entity_poly.pdbx_strand_id
1 'polypeptide(L)'
;MTELDDVSSLPSSRRTAGDTWAITESVGATALGVAAARAVETAATNPLIRDEFAKVLVSSAGTAWARLADADLAWLDGDQLRLPG
;
A
#
# COMPACT_ATOMS: atom_id res chain seq x y z
N MET A 1 8.50 44.12 -3.64
CA MET A 1 9.50 43.06 -3.38
C MET A 1 8.97 42.32 -2.18
N THR A 2 8.20 41.25 -2.39
CA THR A 2 7.57 40.53 -1.27
C THR A 2 8.61 39.60 -0.68
N GLU A 3 8.85 39.76 0.62
CA GLU A 3 9.77 39.01 1.46
C GLU A 3 9.58 37.50 1.25
N LEU A 4 10.65 36.83 0.80
CA LEU A 4 10.75 35.38 0.60
C LEU A 4 11.28 34.68 1.85
N ASP A 5 11.01 35.22 3.02
CA ASP A 5 11.46 34.66 4.29
C ASP A 5 10.24 34.16 5.06
N ASP A 6 10.03 32.84 5.03
CA ASP A 6 9.72 32.02 6.22
C ASP A 6 9.10 30.65 5.84
N VAL A 7 9.72 29.93 4.90
CA VAL A 7 9.45 28.49 4.73
C VAL A 7 10.28 27.64 5.71
N SER A 8 11.20 28.25 6.46
CA SER A 8 12.10 27.59 7.40
C SER A 8 11.45 27.27 8.76
N SER A 9 10.39 27.98 9.14
CA SER A 9 9.66 27.75 10.40
C SER A 9 8.53 26.72 10.29
N LEU A 10 8.32 26.16 9.09
CA LEU A 10 7.39 25.05 8.93
C LEU A 10 7.95 23.83 9.69
N PRO A 11 7.11 23.13 10.49
CA PRO A 11 7.57 21.98 11.23
C PRO A 11 8.19 21.00 10.25
N SER A 12 9.48 20.69 10.46
CA SER A 12 10.15 19.65 9.70
C SER A 12 9.31 18.39 9.80
N SER A 13 9.03 17.74 8.66
CA SER A 13 8.42 16.41 8.62
C SER A 13 9.05 15.57 9.74
N ARG A 14 8.23 15.13 10.72
CA ARG A 14 8.69 14.53 11.99
C ARG A 14 9.34 13.16 11.77
N ARG A 15 10.49 13.13 11.11
CA ARG A 15 11.41 12.00 11.05
C ARG A 15 12.56 12.33 11.98
N THR A 16 12.81 11.47 12.97
CA THR A 16 13.98 11.60 13.84
C THR A 16 15.14 10.84 13.20
N ALA A 17 16.36 11.35 13.35
CA ALA A 17 17.54 10.60 12.92
C ALA A 17 17.60 9.26 13.67
N GLY A 18 17.55 8.14 12.92
CA GLY A 18 17.56 6.78 13.48
C GLY A 18 16.24 6.01 13.35
N ASP A 19 15.15 6.64 12.90
CA ASP A 19 13.89 5.93 12.66
C ASP A 19 14.09 4.84 11.59
N THR A 20 14.06 3.59 12.02
CA THR A 20 14.16 2.39 11.18
C THR A 20 12.87 1.60 11.31
N TRP A 21 12.32 1.17 10.19
CA TRP A 21 11.15 0.29 10.14
C TRP A 21 11.39 -0.76 9.07
N ALA A 22 11.00 -2.01 9.37
CA ALA A 22 10.94 -3.03 8.34
C ALA A 22 9.87 -2.64 7.31
N ILE A 23 10.05 -3.04 6.05
CA ILE A 23 9.08 -2.73 4.98
C ILE A 23 7.68 -3.29 5.29
N THR A 24 7.59 -4.27 6.18
CA THR A 24 6.34 -4.92 6.60
C THR A 24 5.74 -4.37 7.88
N GLU A 25 6.28 -3.29 8.45
CA GLU A 25 5.87 -2.76 9.76
C GLU A 25 5.54 -1.26 9.71
N SER A 26 4.63 -0.81 10.57
CA SER A 26 4.28 0.61 10.76
C SER A 26 3.96 1.33 9.42
N VAL A 27 4.81 2.28 9.02
CA VAL A 27 4.71 3.00 7.75
C VAL A 27 4.86 2.06 6.55
N GLY A 28 5.78 1.09 6.64
CA GLY A 28 6.02 0.11 5.58
C GLY A 28 4.78 -0.75 5.31
N ALA A 29 4.15 -1.26 6.37
CA ALA A 29 2.90 -2.03 6.24
C ALA A 29 1.79 -1.23 5.56
N THR A 30 1.62 0.04 5.97
CA THR A 30 0.64 0.94 5.36
C THR A 30 0.95 1.18 3.89
N ALA A 31 2.22 1.43 3.54
CA ALA A 31 2.65 1.64 2.17
C ALA A 31 2.41 0.40 1.28
N LEU A 32 2.71 -0.80 1.79
CA LEU A 32 2.44 -2.06 1.12
C LEU A 32 0.94 -2.28 0.90
N GLY A 33 0.10 -1.97 1.89
CA GLY A 33 -1.36 -2.06 1.75
C GLY A 33 -1.91 -1.17 0.64
N VAL A 34 -1.47 0.09 0.57
CA VAL A 34 -1.90 1.01 -0.50
C VAL A 34 -1.34 0.56 -1.85
N ALA A 35 -0.10 0.09 -1.92
CA ALA A 35 0.46 -0.46 -3.16
C ALA A 35 -0.32 -1.71 -3.61
N ALA A 36 -0.75 -2.58 -2.70
CA ALA A 36 -1.56 -3.75 -3.02
C ALA A 36 -2.91 -3.34 -3.63
N ALA A 37 -3.57 -2.33 -3.06
CA ALA A 37 -4.81 -1.78 -3.63
C ALA A 37 -4.60 -1.23 -5.05
N ARG A 38 -3.47 -0.54 -5.31
CA ARG A 38 -3.14 -0.09 -6.67
C ARG A 38 -2.85 -1.24 -7.64
N ALA A 39 -2.25 -2.33 -7.17
CA ALA A 39 -2.03 -3.52 -7.99
C ALA A 39 -3.37 -4.17 -8.39
N VAL A 40 -4.32 -4.26 -7.45
CA VAL A 40 -5.68 -4.75 -7.71
C VAL A 40 -6.40 -3.86 -8.72
N GLU A 41 -6.40 -2.54 -8.51
CA GLU A 41 -7.03 -1.58 -9.43
C GLU A 41 -6.41 -1.65 -10.83
N THR A 42 -5.08 -1.77 -10.93
CA THR A 42 -4.38 -1.88 -12.22
C THR A 42 -4.80 -3.13 -13.01
N ALA A 43 -5.20 -4.20 -12.33
CA ALA A 43 -5.64 -5.45 -12.95
C ALA A 43 -7.14 -5.48 -13.30
N ALA A 44 -7.92 -4.47 -12.91
CA ALA A 44 -9.34 -4.38 -13.25
C ALA A 44 -9.57 -4.25 -14.76
N THR A 45 -10.75 -4.66 -15.24
CA THR A 45 -11.12 -4.62 -16.66
C THR A 45 -11.07 -3.21 -17.26
N ASN A 46 -11.41 -2.19 -16.45
CA ASN A 46 -11.34 -0.78 -16.84
C ASN A 46 -10.70 0.04 -15.71
N PRO A 47 -9.36 0.03 -15.61
CA PRO A 47 -8.66 0.55 -14.44
C PRO A 47 -8.62 2.09 -14.46
N LEU A 48 -8.94 2.72 -13.33
CA LEU A 48 -8.88 4.17 -13.13
C LEU A 48 -7.43 4.68 -13.07
N ILE A 49 -6.54 3.86 -12.52
CA ILE A 49 -5.10 4.12 -12.43
C ILE A 49 -4.31 2.92 -12.93
N ARG A 50 -3.05 3.15 -13.33
CA ARG A 50 -2.11 2.09 -13.67
C ARG A 50 -0.80 2.29 -12.94
N ASP A 51 -0.49 1.38 -12.03
CA ASP A 51 0.78 1.30 -11.33
C ASP A 51 1.46 -0.02 -11.73
N GLU A 52 2.32 0.05 -12.74
CA GLU A 52 3.02 -1.09 -13.33
C GLU A 52 4.01 -1.77 -12.35
N PHE A 53 4.37 -1.09 -11.27
CA PHE A 53 5.35 -1.58 -10.28
C PHE A 53 4.70 -2.07 -8.98
N ALA A 54 3.45 -1.71 -8.71
CA ALA A 54 2.75 -2.08 -7.48
C ALA A 54 2.79 -3.59 -7.21
N LYS A 55 2.49 -4.43 -8.22
CA LYS A 55 2.43 -5.88 -8.05
C LYS A 55 3.78 -6.48 -7.69
N VAL A 56 4.86 -6.07 -8.36
CA VAL A 56 6.20 -6.59 -8.08
C VAL A 56 6.71 -6.12 -6.72
N LEU A 57 6.46 -4.86 -6.36
CA LEU A 57 6.84 -4.30 -5.08
C LEU A 57 6.17 -5.07 -3.92
N VAL A 58 4.87 -5.30 -4.00
CA VAL A 58 4.12 -5.98 -2.92
C VAL A 58 4.46 -7.47 -2.85
N SER A 59 4.63 -8.14 -4.01
CA SER A 59 4.99 -9.56 -4.04
C SER A 59 6.36 -9.84 -3.42
N SER A 60 7.29 -8.89 -3.53
CA SER A 60 8.62 -9.00 -2.92
C SER A 60 8.61 -8.97 -1.39
N ALA A 61 7.53 -8.43 -0.77
CA ALA A 61 7.39 -8.34 0.68
C ALA A 61 6.93 -9.64 1.35
N GLY A 62 6.58 -10.67 0.57
CA GLY A 62 6.25 -12.01 1.05
C GLY A 62 4.89 -12.52 0.59
N THR A 63 4.61 -13.80 0.85
CA THR A 63 3.44 -14.50 0.29
C THR A 63 2.10 -13.96 0.79
N ALA A 64 2.03 -13.46 2.03
CA ALA A 64 0.81 -12.82 2.54
C ALA A 64 0.49 -11.52 1.78
N TRP A 65 1.50 -10.71 1.51
CA TRP A 65 1.37 -9.47 0.74
C TRP A 65 1.05 -9.74 -0.73
N ALA A 66 1.69 -10.74 -1.33
CA ALA A 66 1.40 -11.15 -2.71
C ALA A 66 -0.08 -11.49 -2.92
N ARG A 67 -0.73 -12.15 -1.94
CA ARG A 67 -2.17 -12.45 -1.97
C ARG A 67 -3.04 -11.19 -1.89
N LEU A 68 -2.61 -10.19 -1.12
CA LEU A 68 -3.32 -8.91 -0.98
C LEU A 68 -3.35 -8.10 -2.28
N ALA A 69 -2.35 -8.28 -3.13
CA ALA A 69 -2.24 -7.64 -4.44
C ALA A 69 -2.97 -8.40 -5.56
N ASP A 70 -3.64 -9.50 -5.25
CA ASP A 70 -4.42 -10.27 -6.22
C ASP A 70 -5.83 -9.72 -6.34
N ALA A 71 -6.27 -9.48 -7.58
CA ALA A 71 -7.56 -8.86 -7.87
C ALA A 71 -8.74 -9.80 -7.63
N ASP A 72 -8.50 -11.11 -7.64
CA ASP A 72 -9.57 -12.10 -7.46
C ASP A 72 -10.06 -12.15 -6.01
N LEU A 73 -9.34 -11.52 -5.06
CA LEU A 73 -9.68 -11.36 -3.62
C LEU A 73 -10.32 -12.59 -2.93
N ALA A 74 -10.19 -13.79 -3.51
CA ALA A 74 -10.93 -14.99 -3.10
C ALA A 74 -10.62 -15.46 -1.67
N TRP A 75 -9.60 -14.87 -1.05
CA TRP A 75 -9.26 -15.07 0.36
C TRP A 75 -10.15 -14.24 1.32
N LEU A 76 -10.82 -13.17 0.85
CA LEU A 76 -11.76 -12.36 1.65
C LEU A 76 -13.13 -13.03 1.83
N ASP A 77 -13.50 -13.98 0.96
CA ASP A 77 -14.79 -14.69 0.97
C ASP A 77 -14.88 -15.79 2.06
N GLY A 78 -14.16 -15.63 3.17
CA GLY A 78 -13.94 -16.63 4.20
C GLY A 78 -15.16 -17.15 4.99
N ASP A 79 -16.41 -16.98 4.53
CA ASP A 79 -17.61 -17.38 5.30
C ASP A 79 -18.87 -17.75 4.48
N GLN A 80 -18.78 -18.14 3.20
CA GLN A 80 -19.98 -18.45 2.38
C GLN A 80 -20.13 -19.91 1.89
N LEU A 81 -19.55 -20.90 2.59
CA LEU A 81 -19.86 -22.31 2.27
C LEU A 81 -20.02 -23.23 3.49
N ARG A 82 -20.98 -22.92 4.38
CA ARG A 82 -21.60 -23.96 5.22
C ARG A 82 -23.04 -23.67 5.59
N LEU A 83 -23.96 -23.89 4.65
CA LEU A 83 -25.35 -24.18 4.98
C LEU A 83 -25.55 -25.70 4.87
N PRO A 84 -25.72 -26.45 5.98
CA PRO A 84 -26.24 -27.80 5.90
C PRO A 84 -27.76 -27.74 5.62
N GLY A 85 -28.21 -28.56 4.67
CA GLY A 85 -29.63 -28.82 4.43
C GLY A 85 -30.25 -29.73 5.48
#